data_AF-A0A2M6XVC7-F1
#
_entry.id   AF-A0A2M6XVC7-F1
#
_cell.length_a   1.000
_cell.length_b   1.000
_cell.length_c   1.000
_cell.angle_alpha   90.00
_cell.angle_beta   90.00
_cell.angle_gamma   90.00
#
_symmetry.space_group_name_H-M   'P 1'
#
loop_
_entity.id
_entity.type
_entity.pdbx_description
1 polymer ?
#
loop_
_entity_poly.entity_id
_entity_poly.type
_entity_poly.pdbx_seq_one_letter_code
_entity_poly.pdbx_strand_id
1 'polypeptide(L)'
;MISMFLQLLINGLVTGAIYALVSSGFFLIYTCKFVHFAHGSVIALAGYFLYLFFALLGLNFWVAVILAIIFAAFFGLAVNCQPYLYFREWKNCLGE
;
A
#
# COMPACT_ATOMS: atom_id res chain seq x y z
N MET A 1 4.30 43.98 -15.54
CA MET A 1 5.12 43.61 -14.36
C MET A 1 4.45 42.57 -13.46
N ILE A 2 3.23 42.79 -12.95
CA ILE A 2 2.53 41.83 -12.07
C ILE A 2 2.42 40.40 -12.66
N SER A 3 2.15 40.28 -13.97
CA SER A 3 2.01 38.97 -14.64
C SER A 3 3.30 38.14 -14.62
N MET A 4 4.45 38.77 -14.88
CA MET A 4 5.76 38.09 -14.85
C MET A 4 6.15 37.64 -13.44
N PHE A 5 5.83 38.45 -12.43
CA PHE A 5 6.04 38.08 -11.03
C PHE A 5 5.20 36.87 -10.63
N LEU A 6 3.89 36.88 -10.96
CA LEU A 6 3.01 35.74 -10.70
C LEU A 6 3.48 34.48 -11.42
N GLN A 7 3.90 34.60 -12.68
CA GLN A 7 4.40 33.49 -13.47
C GLN A 7 5.67 32.88 -12.85
N LEU A 8 6.61 33.70 -12.40
CA LEU A 8 7.84 33.21 -11.77
C LEU A 8 7.55 32.55 -10.41
N LEU A 9 6.63 33.11 -9.62
CA LEU A 9 6.16 32.54 -8.37
C LEU A 9 5.56 31.13 -8.57
N ILE A 10 4.65 31.00 -9.53
CA ILE A 10 3.98 29.72 -9.82
C ILE A 10 4.99 28.68 -10.33
N ASN A 11 5.89 29.06 -11.25
CA ASN A 11 6.91 28.13 -11.74
C ASN A 11 7.89 27.69 -10.64
N GLY A 12 8.26 28.61 -9.74
CA GLY A 12 9.07 28.28 -8.57
C GLY A 12 8.36 27.35 -7.60
N LEU A 13 7.05 27.56 -7.36
CA LEU A 13 6.23 26.70 -6.50
C LEU A 13 6.10 25.30 -7.10
N VAL A 14 5.84 25.18 -8.40
CA VAL A 14 5.72 23.89 -9.10
C VAL A 14 7.04 23.11 -8.99
N THR A 15 8.16 23.77 -9.28
CA THR A 15 9.48 23.14 -9.22
C THR A 15 9.85 22.75 -7.79
N GLY A 16 9.55 23.60 -6.81
CA GLY A 16 9.74 23.31 -5.39
C GLY A 16 8.87 22.16 -4.89
N ALA A 17 7.61 22.06 -5.34
CA ALA A 17 6.72 20.97 -4.99
C ALA A 17 7.22 19.61 -5.54
N ILE A 18 7.78 19.60 -6.76
CA ILE A 18 8.40 18.39 -7.32
C ILE A 18 9.57 17.94 -6.45
N TYR A 19 10.48 18.86 -6.08
CA TYR A 19 11.62 18.51 -5.22
C TYR A 19 11.21 18.12 -3.79
N ALA A 20 10.16 18.75 -3.24
CA ALA A 20 9.61 18.40 -1.93
C ALA A 20 8.99 16.99 -1.94
N LEU A 21 8.26 16.62 -3.00
CA LEU A 21 7.70 15.28 -3.19
C LEU A 21 8.80 14.21 -3.34
N VAL A 22 9.85 14.51 -4.10
CA VAL A 22 11.01 13.60 -4.23
C VAL A 22 11.69 13.40 -2.87
N SER A 23 11.93 14.49 -2.14
CA SER A 23 12.55 14.46 -0.82
C SER A 23 11.71 13.69 0.20
N SER A 24 10.38 13.89 0.22
CA SER A 24 9.50 13.14 1.13
C SER A 24 9.49 11.64 0.84
N GLY A 25 9.63 11.24 -0.44
CA GLY A 25 9.81 9.84 -0.83
C GLY A 25 11.07 9.21 -0.24
N PHE A 26 12.23 9.88 -0.35
CA PHE A 26 13.46 9.40 0.28
C PHE A 26 13.37 9.41 1.80
N PHE A 27 12.74 10.43 2.40
CA PHE A 27 12.51 10.46 3.83
C PHE A 27 11.71 9.25 4.32
N LEU A 28 10.64 8.86 3.61
CA LEU A 28 9.86 7.67 3.94
C LEU A 28 10.70 6.38 3.91
N ILE A 29 11.61 6.23 2.95
CA ILE A 29 12.48 5.06 2.84
C ILE A 29 13.44 4.94 4.03
N TYR A 30 14.04 6.06 4.46
CA TYR A 30 15.07 6.06 5.51
C TYR A 30 14.52 6.15 6.93
N THR A 31 13.44 6.91 7.15
CA THR A 31 12.84 7.09 8.49
C THR A 31 11.98 5.91 8.88
N CYS A 32 11.17 5.39 7.96
CA CYS A 32 10.19 4.38 8.31
C CYS A 32 10.76 2.98 8.05
N LYS A 33 11.44 2.41 9.05
CA LYS A 33 11.92 1.02 9.04
C LYS A 33 10.81 -0.03 8.76
N PHE A 34 9.54 0.32 8.94
CA PHE A 34 8.40 -0.57 8.76
C PHE A 34 7.16 0.14 8.18
N VAL A 35 7.25 0.82 7.02
CA VAL A 35 6.00 1.11 6.27
C VAL A 35 5.51 -0.18 5.65
N HIS A 36 4.60 -0.85 6.35
CA HIS A 36 3.97 -2.05 5.85
C HIS A 36 2.85 -1.66 4.84
N PHE A 37 3.24 -1.23 3.63
CA PHE A 37 2.30 -0.91 2.54
C PHE A 37 1.40 -2.08 2.13
N ALA A 38 1.74 -3.30 2.54
CA ALA A 38 0.87 -4.45 2.35
C ALA A 38 -0.48 -4.31 3.08
N HIS A 39 -0.53 -3.60 4.22
CA HIS A 39 -1.79 -3.48 4.95
C HIS A 39 -2.86 -2.72 4.15
N GLY A 40 -2.46 -1.67 3.43
CA GLY A 40 -3.36 -0.91 2.55
C GLY A 40 -3.87 -1.75 1.37
N SER A 41 -3.00 -2.54 0.75
CA SER A 41 -3.39 -3.46 -0.34
C SER A 41 -4.36 -4.55 0.14
N VAL A 42 -4.11 -5.15 1.30
CA VAL A 42 -4.98 -6.18 1.89
C VAL A 42 -6.36 -5.64 2.23
N ILE A 43 -6.47 -4.39 2.72
CA ILE A 43 -7.76 -3.75 3.01
C ILE A 43 -8.56 -3.49 1.72
N ALA A 44 -7.89 -3.01 0.66
CA ALA A 44 -8.55 -2.80 -0.63
C ALA A 44 -9.05 -4.13 -1.23
N LEU A 45 -8.24 -5.19 -1.12
CA LEU A 45 -8.61 -6.54 -1.55
C LEU A 45 -9.81 -7.08 -0.78
N ALA A 46 -9.88 -6.85 0.54
CA ALA A 46 -11.02 -7.22 1.38
C ALA A 46 -12.32 -6.54 0.92
N GLY A 47 -12.25 -5.26 0.55
CA GLY A 47 -13.37 -4.51 -0.03
C GLY A 47 -13.83 -5.09 -1.37
N TYR A 48 -12.89 -5.49 -2.22
CA TYR A 48 -13.20 -6.17 -3.49
C TYR A 48 -13.86 -7.53 -3.30
N PHE A 49 -13.42 -8.32 -2.33
CA PHE A 49 -14.07 -9.59 -2.00
C PHE A 49 -15.50 -9.39 -1.51
N LEU A 50 -15.73 -8.38 -0.66
CA LEU A 50 -17.07 -8.04 -0.20
C LEU A 50 -17.97 -7.63 -1.37
N TYR A 51 -17.46 -6.82 -2.29
CA TYR A 51 -18.17 -6.48 -3.53
C TYR A 51 -18.48 -7.72 -4.37
N LEU A 52 -17.53 -8.64 -4.52
CA LEU A 52 -17.71 -9.85 -5.31
C LEU A 52 -18.79 -10.77 -4.71
N PHE A 53 -18.77 -10.99 -3.39
CA PHE A 53 -19.77 -11.82 -2.70
C PHE A 53 -21.16 -11.19 -2.66
N PHE A 54 -21.24 -9.86 -2.49
CA PHE A 54 -22.52 -9.17 -2.41
C PHE A 54 -23.12 -8.88 -3.80
N ALA A 55 -22.34 -8.31 -4.71
CA ALA A 55 -22.83 -7.81 -6.00
C ALA A 55 -22.91 -8.88 -7.09
N LEU A 56 -21.96 -9.83 -7.17
CA LEU A 56 -22.00 -10.88 -8.20
C LEU A 56 -22.78 -12.13 -7.74
N LEU A 57 -22.65 -12.52 -6.47
CA LEU A 57 -23.27 -13.75 -5.95
C LEU A 57 -24.62 -13.51 -5.26
N GLY A 58 -25.01 -12.25 -5.01
CA GLY A 58 -26.30 -11.91 -4.42
C GLY A 58 -26.51 -12.45 -3.00
N LEU A 59 -25.42 -12.74 -2.29
CA LEU A 59 -25.48 -13.30 -0.94
C LEU A 59 -25.98 -12.26 0.07
N ASN A 60 -26.68 -12.74 1.10
CA ASN A 60 -27.10 -11.90 2.22
C ASN A 60 -25.89 -11.19 2.83
N PHE A 61 -26.02 -9.88 3.08
CA PHE A 61 -24.94 -8.98 3.50
C PHE A 61 -24.10 -9.57 4.65
N TRP A 62 -24.76 -10.17 5.64
CA TRP A 62 -24.09 -10.78 6.79
C TRP A 62 -23.17 -11.94 6.43
N VAL A 63 -23.58 -12.79 5.49
CA VAL A 63 -22.79 -13.95 5.03
C VAL A 63 -21.63 -13.48 4.14
N ALA A 64 -21.89 -12.50 3.29
CA ALA A 64 -20.87 -11.91 2.41
C ALA A 64 -19.74 -11.24 3.22
N VAL A 65 -20.06 -10.54 4.30
CA VAL A 65 -19.06 -9.90 5.20
C VAL A 65 -18.18 -10.95 5.87
N ILE A 66 -18.76 -12.02 6.42
CA ILE A 66 -18.00 -13.08 7.09
C ILE A 66 -17.05 -13.77 6.09
N LEU A 67 -17.54 -14.12 4.90
CA LEU A 67 -16.69 -14.71 3.86
C LEU A 67 -15.58 -13.74 3.42
N ALA A 68 -15.90 -12.47 3.20
CA ALA A 68 -14.90 -11.47 2.81
C ALA A 68 -13.78 -11.32 3.84
N ILE A 69 -14.11 -11.34 5.14
CA ILE A 69 -13.12 -11.29 6.23
C ILE A 69 -12.23 -12.54 6.22
N ILE A 70 -12.82 -13.73 6.04
CA ILE A 70 -12.06 -15.00 6.00
C ILE A 70 -11.09 -15.01 4.81
N PHE A 71 -11.55 -14.62 3.61
CA PHE A 71 -10.71 -14.56 2.42
C PHE A 71 -9.63 -13.48 2.53
N ALA A 72 -9.96 -12.32 3.10
CA ALA A 72 -8.98 -11.25 3.37
C ALA A 72 -7.92 -11.67 4.39
N ALA A 73 -8.31 -12.38 5.46
CA ALA A 73 -7.39 -12.92 6.46
C ALA A 73 -6.46 -13.97 5.85
N PHE A 74 -6.98 -14.86 5.00
CA PHE A 74 -6.18 -15.85 4.29
C PHE A 74 -5.15 -15.18 3.36
N PHE A 75 -5.56 -14.14 2.62
CA PHE A 75 -4.66 -13.36 1.79
C PHE A 75 -3.61 -12.61 2.62
N GLY A 76 -3.99 -12.02 3.75
CA GLY A 76 -3.05 -11.37 4.67
C GLY A 76 -2.00 -12.33 5.23
N LEU A 77 -2.39 -13.57 5.54
CA LEU A 77 -1.46 -14.64 5.91
C LEU A 77 -0.55 -15.04 4.75
N ALA A 78 -1.08 -15.14 3.53
CA ALA A 78 -0.28 -15.45 2.33
C ALA A 78 0.78 -14.36 2.03
N VAL A 79 0.47 -13.09 2.30
CA VAL A 79 1.40 -11.98 2.11
C VAL A 79 2.47 -11.94 3.21
N ASN A 80 2.08 -12.09 4.48
CA ASN A 80 3.05 -12.28 5.57
C ASN A 80 3.84 -13.58 5.38
N CYS A 81 3.33 -14.50 4.56
CA CYS A 81 3.99 -15.74 4.23
C CYS A 81 5.23 -15.55 3.33
N GLN A 82 5.23 -14.60 2.40
CA GLN A 82 6.36 -14.48 1.47
C GLN A 82 7.71 -14.13 2.16
N PRO A 83 7.77 -13.20 3.12
CA PRO A 83 9.05 -12.84 3.74
C PRO A 83 9.63 -13.91 4.67
N TYR A 84 8.81 -14.75 5.35
CA TYR A 84 9.39 -15.77 6.24
C TYR A 84 10.09 -16.89 5.47
N LEU A 85 9.63 -17.21 4.26
CA LEU A 85 10.33 -18.15 3.38
C LEU A 85 11.60 -17.51 2.81
N TYR A 86 11.52 -16.26 2.34
CA TYR A 86 12.67 -15.50 1.80
C TYR A 86 13.81 -15.31 2.80
N PHE A 87 13.49 -15.01 4.06
CA PHE A 87 14.52 -14.83 5.10
C PHE A 87 15.11 -16.17 5.56
N ARG A 88 14.33 -17.26 5.50
CA ARG A 88 14.79 -18.61 5.89
C ARG A 88 15.86 -19.13 4.94
N GLU A 89 15.69 -18.93 3.64
CA GLU A 89 16.67 -19.34 2.64
C GLU A 89 17.96 -18.52 2.68
N TRP A 90 17.90 -17.22 3.00
CA TRP A 90 19.10 -16.40 3.22
C TRP A 90 19.93 -16.86 4.43
N LYS A 91 19.28 -17.27 5.52
CA LYS A 91 19.98 -17.85 6.68
C LYS A 91 20.65 -19.18 6.33
N ASN A 92 20.00 -20.04 5.55
CA ASN A 92 20.58 -21.30 5.08
C ASN A 92 21.80 -21.08 4.17
N CYS A 93 21.81 -20.03 3.34
CA CYS A 93 22.98 -19.66 2.52
C CYS A 93 24.14 -19.07 3.32
N LEU A 94 23.90 -18.57 4.54
CA LEU A 94 24.91 -17.99 5.42
C LEU A 94 25.57 -19.00 6.36
N GLY A 95 25.21 -20.29 6.28
CA GLY A 95 25.98 -21.38 6.88
C GLY A 95 26.18 -21.27 8.39
N GLU A 96 25.09 -21.05 9.14
CA GLU A 96 25.01 -21.51 10.54
C GLU A 96 24.32 -22.87 10.62
#